data_AF-A0A8S3H324-F1
#
_entry.id   AF-A0A8S3H324-F1
#
_cell.length_a   1.000
_cell.length_b   1.000
_cell.length_c   1.000
_cell.angle_alpha   90.00
_cell.angle_beta   90.00
_cell.angle_gamma   90.00
#
_symmetry.space_group_name_H-M   'P 1'
#
loop_
_entity.id
_entity.type
_entity.pdbx_description
1 polymer ?
#
loop_
_entity_poly.entity_id
_entity_poly.type
_entity_poly.pdbx_seq_one_letter_code
_entity_poly.pdbx_strand_id
1 'polypeptide(L)'
;YSICKPLRELKNPGASGSLFYLTSDDEFILKTVQKKEAEFLKCLLPGYYMNVTQNPRTLLPKFFGLYCYQGDNKNIRITVMNNLIPSYLQMHETYDLKGSTYRRRANSAERRKDSPTWKDLDFMERHPDGLLLDVETYNALAKTVQRDCRVSLMKGKKTERILIHILGT
;
A
#
# COMPACT_ATOMS: atom_id res chain seq x y z
N TYR A 1 -1.40 24.38 3.56
CA TYR A 1 -0.84 23.14 3.00
C TYR A 1 -1.04 21.99 3.97
N SER A 2 -1.67 20.90 3.54
CA SER A 2 -2.04 19.73 4.36
C SER A 2 -0.87 19.16 5.19
N ILE A 3 0.27 18.93 4.53
CA ILE A 3 1.47 18.30 5.11
C ILE A 3 2.24 19.16 6.13
N CYS A 4 1.89 20.44 6.28
CA CYS A 4 2.53 21.35 7.25
C CYS A 4 1.78 21.43 8.59
N LYS A 5 0.66 20.71 8.71
CA LYS A 5 -0.12 20.60 9.95
C LYS A 5 0.40 19.41 10.78
N PRO A 6 0.06 19.31 12.07
CA PRO A 6 0.39 18.15 12.89
C PRO A 6 -0.03 16.85 12.21
N LEU A 7 0.90 15.88 12.18
CA LEU A 7 0.69 14.58 11.55
C LEU A 7 0.32 13.53 12.61
N ARG A 8 -0.56 12.60 12.24
CA ARG A 8 -0.94 11.47 13.09
C ARG A 8 -0.09 10.25 12.75
N GLU A 9 0.67 9.75 13.72
CA GLU A 9 1.44 8.51 13.54
C GLU A 9 0.53 7.29 13.48
N LEU A 10 0.71 6.42 12.48
CA LEU A 10 0.01 5.16 12.34
C LEU A 10 0.83 4.06 13.01
N LYS A 11 0.28 3.48 14.09
CA LYS A 11 0.90 2.40 14.88
C LYS A 11 0.78 1.03 14.20
N ASN A 12 1.27 0.90 12.98
CA ASN A 12 1.39 -0.37 12.28
C ASN A 12 2.80 -0.49 11.69
N PRO A 13 3.78 -1.00 12.48
CA PRO A 13 5.11 -1.25 11.94
C PRO A 13 5.00 -2.38 10.92
N GLY A 14 5.01 -2.03 9.63
CA GLY A 14 5.29 -3.01 8.59
C GLY A 14 6.62 -3.69 8.90
N ALA A 15 6.83 -4.91 8.39
CA ALA A 15 8.05 -5.69 8.64
C ALA A 15 9.38 -4.96 8.29
N SER A 16 9.31 -3.86 7.54
CA SER A 16 10.43 -2.97 7.21
C SER A 16 10.89 -2.03 8.33
N GLY A 17 10.13 -1.93 9.44
CA GLY A 17 10.40 -0.93 10.49
C GLY A 17 10.17 0.52 10.04
N SER A 18 9.43 0.72 8.95
CA SER A 18 9.08 2.04 8.43
C SER A 18 7.98 2.66 9.29
N LEU A 19 8.13 3.96 9.56
CA LEU A 19 7.12 4.79 10.20
C LEU A 19 6.14 5.30 9.14
N PHE A 20 4.88 5.37 9.51
CA PHE A 20 3.81 5.90 8.69
C PHE A 20 3.12 7.02 9.45
N TYR A 21 2.86 8.12 8.76
CA TYR A 21 2.10 9.25 9.26
C TYR A 21 0.97 9.56 8.29
N LEU A 22 -0.09 10.14 8.83
CA LEU A 22 -1.28 10.56 8.11
C LEU A 22 -1.49 12.05 8.34
N THR A 23 -1.88 12.79 7.30
CA THR A 23 -2.24 14.21 7.44
C THR A 23 -3.55 14.39 8.19
N SER A 24 -3.75 15.57 8.77
CA SER A 24 -4.95 15.87 9.58
C SER A 24 -6.26 15.80 8.80
N ASP A 25 -6.19 16.05 7.49
CA ASP A 25 -7.30 15.97 6.54
C ASP A 25 -7.42 14.59 5.86
N ASP A 26 -6.60 13.61 6.28
CA ASP A 26 -6.73 12.21 5.86
C ASP A 26 -6.43 11.94 4.37
N GLU A 27 -5.92 12.94 3.64
CA GLU A 27 -5.64 12.86 2.20
C GLU A 27 -4.31 12.16 1.87
N PHE A 28 -3.30 12.30 2.73
CA PHE A 28 -1.94 11.87 2.43
C PHE A 28 -1.32 10.99 3.52
N ILE A 29 -0.63 9.95 3.07
CA ILE A 29 0.25 9.13 3.90
C ILE A 29 1.69 9.55 3.64
N LEU A 30 2.44 9.79 4.71
CA LEU A 30 3.89 9.97 4.69
C LEU A 30 4.52 8.69 5.22
N LYS A 31 5.45 8.12 4.46
CA LYS A 31 6.15 6.89 4.84
C LYS A 31 7.65 7.12 4.89
N THR A 32 8.31 6.71 5.96
CA THR A 32 9.78 6.64 5.98
C THR A 32 10.28 5.48 5.13
N VAL A 33 11.28 5.75 4.30
CA VAL A 33 11.86 4.78 3.37
C VAL A 33 13.36 4.67 3.55
N GLN A 34 13.91 3.49 3.33
CA GLN A 34 15.35 3.27 3.36
C GLN A 34 16.03 3.92 2.13
N LYS A 35 17.34 4.17 2.21
CA LYS A 35 18.12 4.71 1.07
C LYS A 35 17.89 3.90 -0.21
N LYS A 36 17.96 2.56 -0.12
CA LYS A 36 17.75 1.66 -1.27
C LYS A 36 16.35 1.80 -1.87
N GLU A 37 15.31 1.96 -1.05
CA GLU A 37 13.92 2.15 -1.52
C GLU A 37 13.74 3.51 -2.20
N ALA A 38 14.37 4.56 -1.67
CA ALA A 38 14.34 5.90 -2.29
C ALA A 38 15.09 5.93 -3.64
N GLU A 39 16.25 5.29 -3.73
CA GLU A 39 16.97 5.12 -5.01
C GLU A 39 16.13 4.32 -6.01
N PHE A 40 15.53 3.23 -5.55
CA PHE A 40 14.62 2.43 -6.38
C PHE A 40 13.43 3.25 -6.88
N LEU A 41 12.80 4.06 -6.02
CA LEU A 41 11.68 4.91 -6.43
C LEU A 41 12.10 5.89 -7.54
N LYS A 42 13.28 6.51 -7.44
CA LYS A 42 13.82 7.36 -8.50
C LYS A 42 14.01 6.60 -9.82
N CYS A 43 14.52 5.37 -9.77
CA CYS A 43 14.65 4.52 -10.96
C CYS A 43 13.30 4.08 -11.55
N LEU A 44 12.25 4.02 -10.73
CA LEU A 44 10.89 3.67 -11.13
C LEU A 44 10.16 4.84 -11.81
N LEU A 45 10.50 6.10 -11.48
CA LEU A 45 9.76 7.29 -11.92
C LEU A 45 9.46 7.36 -13.43
N PRO A 46 10.39 7.06 -14.36
CA PRO A 46 10.07 7.12 -15.79
C PRO A 46 8.97 6.13 -16.20
N GLY A 47 9.05 4.87 -15.73
CA GLY A 47 8.03 3.86 -16.01
C GLY A 47 6.72 4.14 -15.29
N TYR A 48 6.80 4.68 -14.07
CA TYR A 48 5.65 5.14 -13.30
C TYR A 48 4.89 6.26 -14.01
N TYR A 49 5.58 7.29 -14.50
CA TYR A 49 4.98 8.41 -15.21
C TYR A 49 4.22 7.93 -16.47
N MET A 50 4.84 7.05 -17.26
CA MET A 50 4.17 6.44 -18.41
C MET A 50 2.92 5.66 -18.01
N ASN A 51 3.00 4.86 -16.94
CA ASN A 51 1.86 4.07 -16.47
C ASN A 51 0.71 4.95 -15.99
N VAL A 52 0.97 5.96 -15.16
CA VAL A 52 -0.10 6.84 -14.64
C VAL A 52 -0.77 7.62 -15.78
N THR A 53 -0.01 8.01 -16.81
CA THR A 53 -0.55 8.74 -17.97
C THR A 53 -1.38 7.84 -18.88
N GLN A 54 -0.97 6.59 -19.09
CA GLN A 54 -1.65 5.65 -20.01
C GLN A 54 -2.72 4.78 -19.34
N ASN A 55 -2.67 4.64 -18.01
CA ASN A 55 -3.56 3.83 -17.20
C ASN A 55 -4.11 4.67 -16.03
N PRO A 56 -5.10 5.54 -16.27
CA PRO A 56 -5.63 6.43 -15.22
C PRO A 56 -6.22 5.67 -14.04
N ARG A 57 -6.68 4.42 -14.27
CA ARG A 57 -7.22 3.52 -13.23
C ARG A 57 -6.16 2.71 -12.49
N THR A 58 -4.85 2.97 -12.69
CA THR A 58 -3.77 2.25 -12.00
C THR A 58 -3.94 2.25 -10.48
N LEU A 59 -3.70 1.09 -9.89
CA LEU A 59 -3.72 0.82 -8.45
C LEU A 59 -2.38 1.11 -7.78
N LEU A 60 -1.34 1.47 -8.55
CA LEU A 60 -0.06 1.88 -7.99
C LEU A 60 -0.25 3.12 -7.10
N PRO A 61 0.49 3.21 -5.97
CA PRO A 61 0.47 4.40 -5.13
C PRO A 61 0.71 5.67 -5.92
N LYS A 62 -0.04 6.72 -5.61
CA LYS A 62 0.15 8.06 -6.19
C LYS A 62 1.23 8.76 -5.39
N PHE A 63 2.45 8.85 -5.95
CA PHE A 63 3.57 9.50 -5.28
C PHE A 63 3.54 11.00 -5.57
N PHE A 64 3.44 11.81 -4.52
CA PHE A 64 3.41 13.27 -4.62
C PHE A 64 4.76 13.91 -4.28
N GLY A 65 5.65 13.17 -3.62
CA GLY A 65 6.99 13.65 -3.34
C GLY A 65 7.88 12.61 -2.71
N LEU A 66 9.18 12.82 -2.87
CA LEU A 66 10.25 12.12 -2.18
C LEU A 66 11.20 13.16 -1.61
N TYR A 67 11.30 13.22 -0.29
CA TYR A 67 12.07 14.20 0.45
C TYR A 67 13.16 13.51 1.27
N CYS A 68 14.26 14.23 1.53
CA CYS A 68 15.31 13.78 2.44
C CYS A 68 15.62 14.90 3.42
N TYR A 69 15.31 14.69 4.69
CA TYR A 69 15.79 15.52 5.78
C TYR A 69 17.20 15.08 6.16
N GLN A 70 18.11 16.05 6.26
CA GLN A 70 19.50 15.83 6.66
C GLN A 70 19.79 16.71 7.87
N GLY A 71 20.05 16.09 9.02
CA GLY A 71 20.32 16.79 10.28
C GLY A 71 20.83 15.82 11.34
N ASP A 72 21.63 16.30 12.28
CA ASP A 72 22.23 15.51 13.38
C ASP A 72 22.90 14.20 12.92
N ASN A 73 23.65 14.26 11.82
CA ASN A 73 24.26 13.10 11.14
C ASN A 73 23.27 11.98 10.74
N LYS A 74 21.98 12.27 10.69
CA LYS A 74 20.92 11.35 10.25
C LYS A 74 20.34 11.81 8.92
N ASN A 75 20.00 10.83 8.09
CA ASN A 75 19.32 11.03 6.82
C ASN A 75 17.96 10.34 6.87
N ILE A 76 16.88 11.11 7.03
CA ILE A 76 15.51 10.59 7.05
C ILE A 76 14.90 10.84 5.68
N ARG A 77 14.51 9.77 4.98
CA ARG A 77 13.86 9.86 3.67
C ARG A 77 12.38 9.57 3.82
N ILE A 78 11.56 10.41 3.23
CA ILE A 78 10.11 10.37 3.36
C ILE A 78 9.51 10.42 1.97
N THR A 79 8.61 9.49 1.68
CA THR A 79 7.74 9.60 0.51
C THR A 79 6.34 10.01 0.94
N VAL A 80 5.74 10.92 0.19
CA VAL A 80 4.35 11.35 0.36
C VAL A 80 3.53 10.67 -0.73
N MET A 81 2.48 9.97 -0.32
CA MET A 81 1.59 9.25 -1.23
C MET A 81 0.12 9.45 -0.83
N ASN A 82 -0.80 9.16 -1.75
CA ASN A 82 -2.22 9.24 -1.46
C ASN A 82 -2.62 8.25 -0.35
N ASN A 83 -3.54 8.68 0.51
CA ASN A 83 -4.32 7.74 1.29
C ASN A 83 -5.35 7.08 0.37
N LEU A 84 -5.36 5.75 0.29
CA LEU A 84 -6.35 5.02 -0.50
C LEU A 84 -7.68 4.88 0.26
N ILE A 85 -7.64 4.94 1.59
CA ILE A 85 -8.77 4.58 2.44
C ILE A 85 -8.95 5.65 3.50
N PRO A 86 -10.02 6.44 3.40
CA PRO A 86 -10.33 7.41 4.43
C PRO A 86 -10.56 6.73 5.78
N SER A 87 -9.95 7.28 6.83
CA SER A 87 -10.08 6.90 8.24
C SER A 87 -11.51 6.94 8.76
N TYR A 88 -12.41 7.72 8.14
CA TYR A 88 -13.82 7.76 8.53
C TYR A 88 -14.59 6.49 8.12
N LEU A 89 -14.04 5.71 7.19
CA LEU A 89 -14.67 4.52 6.66
C LEU A 89 -14.28 3.31 7.51
N GLN A 90 -15.23 2.77 8.26
CA GLN A 90 -15.00 1.61 9.11
C GLN A 90 -14.94 0.33 8.28
N MET A 91 -13.73 -0.22 8.14
CA MET A 91 -13.50 -1.48 7.43
C MET A 91 -13.86 -2.67 8.31
N HIS A 92 -14.62 -3.60 7.75
CA HIS A 92 -15.04 -4.81 8.46
C HIS A 92 -13.93 -5.87 8.38
N GLU A 93 -13.30 -5.98 7.21
CA GLU A 93 -12.15 -6.86 7.02
C GLU A 93 -11.03 -6.16 6.24
N THR A 94 -9.79 -6.43 6.61
CA THR A 94 -8.59 -5.90 5.97
C THR A 94 -7.61 -7.03 5.67
N TYR A 95 -7.05 -7.06 4.45
CA TYR A 95 -6.15 -8.11 3.98
C TYR A 95 -4.89 -7.51 3.32
N ASP A 96 -3.70 -7.88 3.80
CA ASP A 96 -2.43 -7.73 3.07
C ASP A 96 -2.22 -9.03 2.28
N LEU A 97 -2.36 -8.98 0.95
CA LEU A 97 -2.19 -10.13 0.05
C LEU A 97 -0.94 -9.96 -0.83
N LYS A 98 -0.25 -11.09 -1.08
CA LYS A 98 0.98 -11.13 -1.88
C LYS A 98 1.02 -12.27 -2.90
N GLY A 99 0.06 -13.19 -2.89
CA GLY A 99 0.03 -14.37 -3.74
C GLY A 99 1.03 -15.46 -3.33
N SER A 100 1.47 -15.47 -2.06
CA SER A 100 2.37 -16.52 -1.53
C SER A 100 1.82 -17.11 -0.24
N THR A 101 2.37 -18.25 0.21
CA THR A 101 1.88 -18.96 1.41
C THR A 101 2.84 -18.86 2.59
N TYR A 102 4.15 -18.75 2.35
CA TYR A 102 5.15 -18.73 3.41
C TYR A 102 5.06 -17.48 4.30
N ARG A 103 4.80 -17.67 5.61
CA ARG A 103 4.56 -16.59 6.61
C ARG A 103 3.42 -15.64 6.22
N ARG A 104 2.43 -16.15 5.49
CA ARG A 104 1.24 -15.40 5.03
C ARG A 104 -0.01 -15.75 5.84
N ARG A 105 0.17 -15.89 7.15
CA ARG A 105 -0.91 -15.96 8.15
C ARG A 105 -0.72 -14.84 9.18
N ALA A 106 -1.81 -14.23 9.64
CA ALA A 106 -1.81 -13.26 10.72
C ALA A 106 -1.35 -13.93 12.03
N ASN A 107 -0.42 -13.29 12.74
CA ASN A 107 0.10 -13.82 13.99
C ASN A 107 -0.87 -13.56 15.15
N SER A 108 -0.65 -14.20 16.30
CA SER A 108 -1.57 -14.11 17.44
C SER A 108 -1.73 -12.67 17.98
N ALA A 109 -0.73 -11.81 17.83
CA ALA A 109 -0.83 -10.42 18.26
C ALA A 109 -1.73 -9.59 17.32
N GLU A 110 -1.59 -9.77 16.00
CA GLU A 110 -2.42 -9.12 15.00
C GLU A 110 -3.89 -9.54 15.13
N ARG A 111 -4.13 -10.83 15.38
CA ARG A 111 -5.48 -11.40 15.56
C ARG A 111 -6.24 -10.87 16.77
N ARG A 112 -5.54 -10.30 17.75
CA ARG A 112 -6.14 -9.72 18.97
C ARG A 112 -6.48 -8.24 18.83
N LYS A 113 -6.13 -7.59 17.73
CA LYS A 113 -6.53 -6.21 17.47
C LYS A 113 -8.03 -6.13 17.17
N ASP A 114 -8.66 -5.00 17.46
CA ASP A 114 -10.07 -4.77 17.11
C ASP A 114 -10.31 -4.81 15.60
N SER A 115 -9.32 -4.37 14.82
CA SER A 115 -9.32 -4.44 13.36
C SER A 115 -8.03 -5.13 12.84
N PRO A 116 -7.98 -6.47 12.82
CA PRO A 116 -6.84 -7.22 12.33
C PRO A 116 -6.59 -7.04 10.84
N THR A 117 -5.31 -7.01 10.44
CA THR A 117 -4.92 -7.21 9.04
C THR A 117 -4.61 -8.68 8.77
N TRP A 118 -5.50 -9.35 8.06
CA TRP A 118 -5.38 -10.73 7.62
C TRP A 118 -4.39 -10.88 6.45
N LYS A 119 -3.96 -12.11 6.18
CA LYS A 119 -3.03 -12.42 5.08
C LYS A 119 -3.58 -13.54 4.18
N ASP A 120 -2.81 -13.96 3.18
CA ASP A 120 -3.22 -14.90 2.13
C ASP A 120 -3.83 -16.20 2.67
N LEU A 121 -3.20 -16.85 3.66
CA LEU A 121 -3.72 -18.10 4.23
C LEU A 121 -4.99 -17.90 5.06
N ASP A 122 -5.19 -16.70 5.63
CA ASP A 122 -6.43 -16.37 6.35
C ASP A 122 -7.54 -16.06 5.36
N PHE A 123 -7.22 -15.38 4.25
CA PHE A 123 -8.16 -15.09 3.18
C PHE A 123 -8.68 -16.38 2.54
N MET A 124 -7.81 -17.32 2.19
CA MET A 124 -8.21 -18.61 1.62
C MET A 124 -9.10 -19.44 2.54
N GLU A 125 -8.96 -19.28 3.86
CA GLU A 125 -9.78 -19.99 4.86
C GLU A 125 -11.15 -19.31 5.06
N ARG A 126 -11.18 -17.97 5.07
CA ARG A 126 -12.40 -17.17 5.30
C ARG A 126 -13.27 -17.02 4.05
N HIS A 127 -12.64 -16.96 2.88
CA HIS A 127 -13.27 -16.75 1.58
C HIS A 127 -12.84 -17.88 0.63
N PRO A 128 -13.24 -19.14 0.88
CA PRO A 128 -12.82 -20.28 0.06
C PRO A 128 -13.27 -20.18 -1.40
N ASP A 129 -14.41 -19.53 -1.65
CA ASP A 129 -14.95 -19.27 -2.99
C ASP A 129 -14.47 -17.93 -3.57
N GLY A 130 -13.63 -17.20 -2.84
CA GLY A 130 -13.12 -15.88 -3.22
C GLY A 130 -14.14 -14.75 -3.04
N LEU A 131 -13.88 -13.62 -3.69
CA LEU A 131 -14.78 -12.46 -3.71
C LEU A 131 -15.53 -12.43 -5.03
N LEU A 132 -16.86 -12.36 -4.96
CA LEU A 132 -17.71 -12.20 -6.12
C LEU A 132 -17.65 -10.75 -6.62
N LEU A 133 -17.33 -10.57 -7.88
CA LEU A 133 -17.35 -9.30 -8.59
C LEU A 133 -18.21 -9.48 -9.84
N ASP A 134 -18.94 -8.43 -10.24
CA ASP A 134 -19.58 -8.43 -11.53
C ASP A 134 -18.54 -8.50 -12.66
N VAL A 135 -18.96 -8.98 -13.82
CA VAL A 135 -18.07 -9.27 -14.96
C VAL A 135 -17.30 -8.03 -15.41
N GLU A 136 -17.93 -6.85 -15.38
CA GLU A 136 -17.30 -5.60 -15.83
C GLU A 136 -16.20 -5.17 -14.84
N THR A 137 -16.52 -5.16 -13.55
CA THR A 137 -15.57 -4.84 -12.48
C THR A 137 -14.41 -5.83 -12.45
N TYR A 138 -14.67 -7.13 -12.55
CA TYR A 138 -13.64 -8.16 -12.60
C TYR A 138 -12.67 -7.92 -13.76
N ASN A 139 -13.20 -7.74 -14.97
CA ASN A 139 -12.38 -7.52 -16.16
C ASN A 139 -11.55 -6.24 -16.07
N ALA A 140 -12.15 -5.16 -15.56
CA ALA A 140 -11.45 -3.90 -15.35
C ALA A 140 -10.32 -4.03 -14.31
N LEU A 141 -10.59 -4.70 -13.19
CA LEU A 141 -9.62 -4.95 -12.13
C LEU A 141 -8.47 -5.84 -12.62
N ALA A 142 -8.79 -6.98 -13.21
CA ALA A 142 -7.80 -7.94 -13.72
C ALA A 142 -6.87 -7.30 -14.76
N LYS A 143 -7.43 -6.53 -15.70
CA LYS A 143 -6.64 -5.80 -16.71
C LYS A 143 -5.73 -4.76 -16.08
N THR A 144 -6.21 -4.07 -15.04
CA THR A 144 -5.43 -3.04 -14.35
C THR A 144 -4.29 -3.66 -13.55
N VAL A 145 -4.56 -4.70 -12.76
CA VAL A 145 -3.56 -5.46 -12.01
C VAL A 145 -2.49 -6.01 -12.96
N GLN A 146 -2.89 -6.64 -14.07
CA GLN A 146 -1.94 -7.19 -15.04
C GLN A 146 -1.01 -6.11 -15.62
N ARG A 147 -1.52 -4.90 -15.89
CA ARG A 147 -0.70 -3.78 -16.39
C ARG A 147 0.26 -3.27 -15.32
N ASP A 148 -0.22 -3.09 -14.09
CA ASP A 148 0.59 -2.57 -12.99
C ASP A 148 1.72 -3.54 -12.62
N CYS A 149 1.46 -4.85 -12.59
CA CYS A 149 2.49 -5.86 -12.34
C CYS A 149 3.62 -5.82 -13.37
N ARG A 150 3.32 -5.56 -14.65
CA ARG A 150 4.34 -5.47 -15.71
C ARG A 150 5.31 -4.32 -15.45
N VAL A 151 4.82 -3.18 -14.96
CA VAL A 151 5.66 -2.01 -14.65
C VAL A 151 6.66 -2.32 -13.54
N SER A 152 6.21 -2.99 -12.48
CA SER A 152 7.07 -3.35 -11.34
C SER A 152 8.05 -4.48 -11.62
N LEU A 153 7.63 -5.49 -12.39
CA LEU A 153 8.49 -6.63 -12.76
C LEU A 153 9.65 -6.20 -13.67
N MET A 154 9.40 -5.29 -14.62
CA MET A 154 10.45 -4.76 -15.52
C MET A 154 11.57 -4.01 -14.80
N LYS A 155 11.38 -3.63 -13.52
CA LYS A 155 12.36 -2.92 -12.71
C LYS A 155 12.90 -3.75 -11.54
N GLY A 156 12.61 -5.05 -11.49
CA GLY A 156 13.21 -5.96 -10.50
C GLY A 156 12.52 -5.98 -9.13
N LYS A 157 11.31 -5.42 -9.00
CA LYS A 157 10.49 -5.60 -7.79
C LYS A 157 9.91 -7.02 -7.82
N LYS A 158 10.42 -7.91 -6.96
CA LYS A 158 9.99 -9.32 -6.89
C LYS A 158 8.68 -9.55 -6.13
N THR A 159 8.15 -8.55 -5.45
CA THR A 159 6.95 -8.73 -4.62
C THR A 159 6.13 -7.46 -4.58
N GLU A 160 4.94 -7.54 -5.14
CA GLU A 160 3.89 -6.54 -4.96
C GLU A 160 2.96 -6.99 -3.84
N ARG A 161 2.33 -6.01 -3.18
CA ARG A 161 1.28 -6.29 -2.20
C ARG A 161 0.02 -5.63 -2.70
N ILE A 162 -1.09 -6.35 -2.63
CA ILE A 162 -2.42 -5.78 -2.80
C ILE A 162 -3.02 -5.71 -1.41
N LEU A 163 -3.44 -4.51 -1.01
CA LEU A 163 -4.19 -4.29 0.21
C LEU A 163 -5.67 -4.29 -0.17
N ILE A 164 -6.42 -5.27 0.32
CA ILE A 164 -7.86 -5.39 0.09
C ILE A 164 -8.59 -5.05 1.38
N HIS A 165 -9.61 -4.21 1.26
CA HIS A 165 -10.51 -3.90 2.36
C HIS A 165 -11.94 -4.20 1.93
N ILE A 166 -12.67 -4.88 2.82
CA ILE A 166 -14.04 -5.30 2.58
C ILE A 166 -14.94 -4.55 3.57
N LEU A 167 -15.95 -3.90 3.02
CA LEU A 167 -17.08 -3.36 3.77
C LEU A 167 -18.16 -4.43 3.82
N GLY A 168 -18.62 -4.76 5.03
CA GLY A 168 -19.85 -5.51 5.22
C GLY A 168 -21.04 -4.64 4.83
N THR A 169 -22.05 -5.27 4.24
CA THR A 169 -23.41 -4.72 4.09
C THR A 169 -24.18 -4.83 5.39
#